data_AF-A0A960WAH3-F1
#
_entry.id   AF-A0A960WAH3-F1
#
_cell.length_a   1.000
_cell.length_b   1.000
_cell.length_c   1.000
_cell.angle_alpha   90.00
_cell.angle_beta   90.00
_cell.angle_gamma   90.00
#
_symmetry.space_group_name_H-M   'P 1'
#
loop_
_entity.id
_entity.type
_entity.pdbx_description
1 polymer ?
#
loop_
_entity_poly.entity_id
_entity_poly.type
_entity_poly.pdbx_seq_one_letter_code
_entity_poly.pdbx_strand_id
1 'polypeptide(L)'
;MKQINQHSASFLIIGLSVLLITAYILREKGFENGERTTFDEDLYAYMAYEMTVDIRHYNAINFSSLIRQHSPNRFLPDYLWKKLFKHPPFYSYLIVLSYKLHKELGYPITDQPQARHQAVRVSNCMGVLGILIIFLLGFYIFDWRVGVLAALFLAIDPVHWICSQKIWMETTLMTVMMASGLFYIMSYKYEKRKILFLILSGCCAGTA
;
A
#
# COMPACT_ATOMS: atom_id res chain seq x y z
N MET A 1 -30.92 -2.42 -6.28
CA MET A 1 -29.74 -2.27 -7.16
C MET A 1 -30.25 -2.22 -8.59
N LYS A 2 -30.09 -1.10 -9.31
CA LYS A 2 -30.51 -1.06 -10.73
C LYS A 2 -29.67 -2.08 -11.50
N GLN A 3 -30.30 -2.97 -12.26
CA GLN A 3 -29.59 -3.90 -13.13
C GLN A 3 -28.74 -3.09 -14.11
N ILE A 4 -27.42 -3.29 -14.07
CA ILE A 4 -26.52 -2.78 -15.09
C ILE A 4 -26.74 -3.64 -16.33
N ASN A 5 -27.06 -3.02 -17.46
CA ASN A 5 -27.14 -3.71 -18.74
C ASN A 5 -25.80 -4.41 -19.03
N GLN A 6 -25.80 -5.63 -19.56
CA GLN A 6 -24.61 -6.41 -19.85
C GLN A 6 -23.56 -5.61 -20.65
N HIS A 7 -23.98 -4.82 -21.65
CA HIS A 7 -23.08 -3.93 -22.39
C HIS A 7 -22.42 -2.86 -21.51
N SER A 8 -23.18 -2.27 -20.58
CA SER A 8 -22.67 -1.29 -19.63
C SER A 8 -21.70 -1.91 -18.61
N ALA A 9 -21.91 -3.18 -18.24
CA ALA A 9 -21.02 -3.91 -17.34
C ALA A 9 -19.65 -4.17 -18.00
N SER A 10 -19.63 -4.61 -19.27
CA SER A 10 -18.39 -4.80 -20.02
C SER A 10 -17.61 -3.50 -20.16
N PHE A 11 -18.29 -2.40 -20.52
CA PHE A 11 -17.66 -1.09 -20.63
C PHE A 11 -17.05 -0.62 -19.30
N LEU A 12 -17.78 -0.81 -18.19
CA LEU A 12 -17.32 -0.47 -16.85
C LEU A 12 -16.06 -1.25 -16.44
N ILE A 13 -16.05 -2.56 -16.67
CA ILE A 13 -14.91 -3.43 -16.34
C ILE A 13 -13.68 -3.03 -17.16
N ILE A 14 -13.83 -2.80 -18.46
CA ILE A 14 -12.74 -2.37 -19.33
C ILE A 14 -12.23 -1.01 -18.88
N GLY A 15 -13.11 -0.03 -18.69
CA GLY A 15 -12.74 1.32 -18.27
C GLY A 15 -12.00 1.34 -16.93
N LEU A 16 -12.50 0.59 -15.94
CA LEU A 16 -11.84 0.46 -14.64
C LEU A 16 -10.49 -0.26 -14.76
N SER A 17 -10.38 -1.31 -15.59
CA SER A 17 -9.12 -2.02 -15.80
C SER A 17 -8.06 -1.11 -16.42
N VAL A 18 -8.44 -0.34 -17.45
CA VAL A 18 -7.56 0.66 -18.08
C VAL A 18 -7.13 1.70 -17.06
N LEU A 19 -8.06 2.21 -16.23
CA LEU A 19 -7.74 3.17 -15.18
C LEU A 19 -6.72 2.60 -14.18
N LEU A 20 -6.93 1.38 -13.67
CA LEU A 20 -6.06 0.76 -12.68
C LEU A 20 -4.66 0.46 -13.25
N ILE A 21 -4.58 -0.06 -14.47
CA ILE A 21 -3.30 -0.33 -15.15
C ILE A 21 -2.55 0.97 -15.41
N THR A 22 -3.23 2.00 -15.92
CA THR A 22 -2.63 3.32 -16.16
C THR A 22 -2.14 3.94 -14.86
N ALA A 23 -2.95 3.87 -13.81
CA ALA A 23 -2.60 4.33 -12.47
C ALA A 23 -1.34 3.64 -11.93
N TYR A 24 -1.21 2.32 -12.12
CA TYR A 24 -0.04 1.56 -11.72
C TYR A 24 1.22 1.98 -12.49
N ILE A 25 1.14 2.04 -13.83
CA ILE A 25 2.29 2.39 -14.70
C ILE A 25 2.78 3.79 -14.41
N LEU A 26 1.87 4.77 -14.24
CA LEU A 26 2.24 6.15 -13.94
C LEU A 26 2.91 6.26 -12.56
N ARG A 27 2.46 5.45 -11.59
CA ARG A 27 3.06 5.38 -10.27
C ARG A 27 4.48 4.81 -10.32
N GLU A 28 4.67 3.65 -10.97
CA GLU A 28 6.00 3.03 -11.16
C GLU A 28 6.97 4.00 -11.86
N LYS A 29 6.55 4.64 -12.96
CA LYS A 29 7.38 5.60 -13.69
C LYS A 29 7.75 6.83 -12.86
N GLY A 30 6.84 7.35 -12.04
CA GLY A 30 7.17 8.49 -11.21
C GLY A 30 8.06 8.14 -10.01
N PHE A 31 8.08 6.88 -9.57
CA PHE A 31 9.13 6.40 -8.67
C PHE A 31 10.49 6.32 -9.39
N GLU A 32 10.54 5.71 -10.58
CA GLU A 32 11.78 5.62 -11.40
C GLU A 32 12.40 6.99 -11.70
N ASN A 33 11.56 7.98 -12.02
CA ASN A 33 12.01 9.34 -12.30
C ASN A 33 12.29 10.17 -11.02
N GLY A 34 12.01 9.62 -9.84
CA GLY A 34 12.26 10.28 -8.57
C GLY A 34 13.74 10.22 -8.20
N GLU A 35 14.48 11.31 -8.38
CA GLU A 35 15.93 11.33 -8.15
C GLU A 35 16.37 11.12 -6.68
N ARG A 36 15.44 11.24 -5.72
CA ARG A 36 15.79 11.19 -4.28
C ARG A 36 14.83 10.31 -3.49
N THR A 37 15.41 9.32 -2.81
CA THR A 37 14.77 8.64 -1.69
C THR A 37 14.92 9.46 -0.42
N THR A 38 13.88 9.44 0.40
CA THR A 38 13.90 10.01 1.74
C THR A 38 14.53 9.03 2.73
N PHE A 39 14.93 9.55 3.89
CA PHE A 39 15.47 8.73 4.98
C PHE A 39 14.51 7.60 5.39
N ASP A 40 13.21 7.90 5.47
CA ASP A 40 12.21 6.91 5.89
C ASP A 40 12.03 5.79 4.85
N GLU A 41 12.14 6.11 3.56
CA GLU A 41 12.06 5.10 2.50
C GLU A 41 13.22 4.09 2.59
N ASP A 42 14.43 4.60 2.82
CA ASP A 42 15.61 3.74 3.03
C ASP A 42 15.48 2.93 4.31
N LEU A 43 14.95 3.53 5.37
CA LEU A 43 14.71 2.86 6.64
C LEU A 43 13.72 1.69 6.47
N TYR A 44 12.56 1.90 5.83
CA TYR A 44 11.59 0.83 5.61
C TYR A 44 12.13 -0.29 4.73
N ALA A 45 12.81 0.06 3.63
CA ALA A 45 13.38 -0.91 2.72
C ALA A 45 14.45 -1.77 3.41
N TYR A 46 15.32 -1.15 4.21
CA TYR A 46 16.37 -1.85 4.96
C TYR A 46 15.81 -2.69 6.10
N MET A 47 14.88 -2.16 6.90
CA MET A 47 14.24 -2.92 7.97
C MET A 47 13.54 -4.17 7.42
N ALA A 48 12.78 -4.02 6.33
CA ALA A 48 12.13 -5.15 5.70
C ALA A 48 13.13 -6.18 5.15
N TYR A 49 14.30 -5.73 4.69
CA TYR A 49 15.36 -6.62 4.22
C TYR A 49 15.90 -7.48 5.38
N GLU A 50 16.23 -6.87 6.51
CA GLU A 50 16.68 -7.58 7.72
C GLU A 50 15.63 -8.59 8.22
N MET A 51 14.35 -8.23 8.10
CA MET A 51 13.22 -9.09 8.46
C MET A 51 13.02 -10.28 7.52
N THR A 52 13.65 -10.30 6.34
CA THR A 52 13.64 -11.51 5.48
C THR A 52 14.47 -12.64 6.09
N VAL A 53 15.48 -12.30 6.90
CA VAL A 53 16.36 -13.24 7.62
C VAL A 53 15.73 -13.65 8.95
N ASP A 54 15.35 -12.69 9.79
CA ASP A 54 14.62 -12.92 11.04
C ASP A 54 13.56 -11.84 11.25
N ILE A 55 12.30 -12.26 11.36
CA ILE A 55 11.15 -11.37 11.55
C ILE A 55 11.26 -10.52 12.84
N ARG A 56 12.05 -10.96 13.82
CA ARG A 56 12.33 -10.26 15.08
C ARG A 56 13.23 -9.04 14.89
N HIS A 57 13.86 -8.89 13.72
CA HIS A 57 14.62 -7.70 13.36
C HIS A 57 13.72 -6.50 12.98
N TYR A 58 12.47 -6.46 13.44
CA TYR A 58 11.59 -5.30 13.31
C TYR A 58 12.03 -4.14 14.22
N ASN A 59 13.16 -3.54 13.90
CA ASN A 59 13.74 -2.39 14.58
C ASN A 59 14.71 -1.63 13.66
N ALA A 60 15.04 -0.39 14.03
CA ALA A 60 15.89 0.50 13.21
C ALA A 60 17.37 0.52 13.67
N ILE A 61 17.79 -0.36 14.58
CA ILE A 61 19.09 -0.28 15.25
C ILE A 61 20.24 -0.53 14.25
N ASN A 62 20.11 -1.57 13.41
CA ASN A 62 21.12 -1.93 12.41
C ASN A 62 21.26 -0.81 11.36
N PHE A 63 20.14 -0.28 10.87
CA PHE A 63 20.13 0.86 9.94
C PHE A 63 20.79 2.11 10.54
N SER A 64 20.48 2.42 11.80
CA SER A 64 21.04 3.58 12.51
C SER A 64 22.54 3.45 12.72
N SER A 65 23.00 2.23 13.03
CA SER A 65 24.42 1.90 13.16
C SER A 65 25.15 2.10 11.83
N LEU A 66 24.57 1.64 10.72
CA LEU A 66 25.10 1.84 9.37
C LEU A 66 25.24 3.33 9.02
N ILE A 67 24.22 4.14 9.32
CA ILE A 67 24.27 5.59 9.06
C ILE A 67 25.33 6.27 9.93
N ARG A 68 25.43 5.90 11.21
CA ARG A 68 26.44 6.46 12.12
C ARG A 68 27.86 6.11 11.69
N GLN A 69 28.08 4.94 11.09
CA GLN A 69 29.39 4.58 10.52
C GLN A 69 29.76 5.48 9.33
N HIS A 70 28.81 5.77 8.43
CA HIS A 70 29.06 6.60 7.24
C HIS A 70 29.01 8.11 7.53
N SER A 71 28.32 8.52 8.59
CA SER A 71 28.14 9.93 8.97
C SER A 71 28.13 10.06 10.50
N PRO A 72 29.31 10.00 11.16
CA PRO A 72 29.41 9.96 12.62
C PRO A 72 28.73 11.13 13.34
N ASN A 73 28.75 12.31 12.71
CA ASN A 73 28.21 13.55 13.27
C ASN A 73 26.73 13.81 12.91
N ARG A 74 26.07 12.91 12.18
CA ARG A 74 24.67 13.08 11.81
C ARG A 74 23.79 12.82 13.04
N PHE A 75 22.93 13.79 13.37
CA PHE A 75 21.90 13.60 14.38
C PHE A 75 20.91 12.53 13.93
N LEU A 76 20.64 11.56 14.82
CA LEU A 76 19.66 10.50 14.64
C LEU A 76 18.70 10.51 15.82
N PRO A 77 17.38 10.51 15.59
CA PRO A 77 16.40 10.46 16.68
C PRO A 77 16.54 9.24 17.59
N ASP A 78 16.30 9.42 18.89
CA ASP A 78 16.44 8.36 19.90
C ASP A 78 15.55 7.13 19.66
N TYR A 79 14.39 7.31 19.01
CA TYR A 79 13.48 6.22 18.75
C TYR A 79 14.07 5.15 17.81
N LEU A 80 15.07 5.50 17.00
CA LEU A 80 15.70 4.54 16.09
C LEU A 80 16.58 3.51 16.82
N TRP A 81 16.96 3.80 18.06
CA TRP A 81 17.77 2.92 18.91
C TRP A 81 16.91 2.03 19.83
N LYS A 82 15.57 2.14 19.74
CA LYS A 82 14.65 1.30 20.52
C LYS A 82 14.46 -0.05 19.85
N LYS A 83 14.29 -1.10 20.68
CA LYS A 83 14.05 -2.48 20.20
C LYS A 83 12.77 -2.67 19.40
N LEU A 84 11.77 -1.82 19.63
CA LEU A 84 10.53 -1.82 18.88
C LEU A 84 10.45 -0.51 18.10
N PHE A 85 10.23 -0.61 16.80
CA PHE A 85 10.03 0.56 15.96
C PHE A 85 8.72 1.26 16.30
N LYS A 86 8.65 2.58 16.05
CA LYS A 86 7.53 3.43 16.49
C LYS A 86 6.22 3.17 15.75
N HIS A 87 6.26 2.51 14.60
CA HIS A 87 5.09 2.23 13.77
C HIS A 87 4.64 0.77 13.89
N PRO A 88 3.41 0.43 13.45
CA PRO A 88 2.98 -0.96 13.33
C PRO A 88 3.73 -1.71 12.21
N PRO A 89 3.99 -3.03 12.37
CA PRO A 89 4.81 -3.79 11.43
C PRO A 89 4.11 -4.21 10.14
N PHE A 90 2.80 -3.97 10.00
CA PHE A 90 2.01 -4.48 8.88
C PHE A 90 2.58 -4.07 7.52
N TYR A 91 2.92 -2.79 7.34
CA TYR A 91 3.53 -2.31 6.10
C TYR A 91 4.90 -2.96 5.82
N SER A 92 5.76 -3.08 6.84
CA SER A 92 7.04 -3.77 6.70
C SER A 92 6.88 -5.27 6.36
N TYR A 93 5.86 -5.93 6.90
CA TYR A 93 5.54 -7.32 6.53
C TYR A 93 5.10 -7.45 5.07
N LEU A 94 4.36 -6.49 4.53
CA LEU A 94 4.03 -6.47 3.11
C LEU A 94 5.27 -6.30 2.23
N ILE A 95 6.25 -5.49 2.66
CA ILE A 95 7.54 -5.36 1.95
C ILE A 95 8.33 -6.67 2.04
N VAL A 96 8.41 -7.32 3.21
CA VAL A 96 9.03 -8.65 3.36
C VAL A 96 8.40 -9.67 2.41
N LEU A 97 7.07 -9.67 2.32
CA LEU A 97 6.34 -10.53 1.40
C LEU A 97 6.70 -10.22 -0.06
N SER A 98 6.76 -8.94 -0.43
CA SER A 98 7.21 -8.50 -1.76
C SER A 98 8.61 -9.05 -2.07
N TYR A 99 9.57 -8.91 -1.17
CA TYR A 99 10.94 -9.40 -1.34
C TYR A 99 10.99 -10.91 -1.54
N LYS A 100 10.25 -11.68 -0.72
CA LYS A 100 10.18 -13.14 -0.84
C LYS A 100 9.56 -13.55 -2.18
N LEU A 101 8.45 -12.93 -2.59
CA LEU A 101 7.82 -13.22 -3.87
C LEU A 101 8.75 -12.94 -5.06
N HIS A 102 9.46 -11.82 -5.06
CA HIS A 102 10.41 -11.51 -6.14
C HIS A 102 11.59 -12.47 -6.16
N LYS A 103 12.09 -12.90 -5.00
CA LYS A 103 13.12 -13.94 -4.91
C LYS A 103 12.66 -15.25 -5.56
N GLU A 104 11.45 -15.72 -5.25
CA GLU A 104 10.89 -16.95 -5.85
C GLU A 104 10.67 -16.82 -7.36
N LEU A 105 10.39 -15.61 -7.85
CA LEU A 105 10.27 -15.31 -9.28
C LEU A 105 11.62 -15.15 -10.01
N GLY A 106 12.75 -15.39 -9.33
CA GLY A 106 14.09 -15.28 -9.92
C GLY A 106 14.69 -13.88 -9.92
N TYR A 107 14.11 -12.95 -9.14
CA TYR A 107 14.58 -11.57 -8.98
C TYR A 107 14.99 -11.30 -7.51
N PRO A 108 16.02 -11.98 -6.98
CA PRO A 108 16.51 -11.73 -5.63
C PRO A 108 17.06 -10.31 -5.51
N ILE A 109 17.03 -9.75 -4.29
CA ILE A 109 17.66 -8.45 -4.01
C ILE A 109 19.17 -8.60 -4.11
N THR A 110 19.78 -8.02 -5.15
CA THR A 110 21.24 -7.98 -5.30
C THR A 110 21.85 -6.65 -4.88
N ASP A 111 21.07 -5.58 -4.92
CA ASP A 111 21.51 -4.22 -4.60
C ASP A 111 20.41 -3.39 -3.92
N GLN A 112 20.79 -2.22 -3.40
CA GLN A 112 19.86 -1.31 -2.75
C GLN A 112 18.79 -0.73 -3.70
N PRO A 113 19.10 -0.35 -4.96
CA PRO A 113 18.08 0.06 -5.92
C PRO A 113 16.97 -0.98 -6.12
N GLN A 114 17.30 -2.26 -6.32
CA GLN A 114 16.31 -3.32 -6.48
C GLN A 114 15.47 -3.51 -5.22
N ALA A 115 16.07 -3.45 -4.03
CA ALA A 115 15.32 -3.50 -2.77
C ALA A 115 14.25 -2.38 -2.73
N ARG A 116 14.65 -1.14 -3.06
CA ARG A 116 13.75 0.00 -3.11
C ARG A 116 12.62 -0.18 -4.13
N HIS A 117 12.94 -0.66 -5.34
CA HIS A 117 11.93 -0.97 -6.37
C HIS A 117 10.93 -2.04 -5.90
N GLN A 118 11.39 -3.10 -5.25
CA GLN A 118 10.50 -4.13 -4.74
C GLN A 118 9.65 -3.64 -3.56
N ALA A 119 10.17 -2.73 -2.75
CA ALA A 119 9.44 -2.13 -1.64
C ALA A 119 8.35 -1.15 -2.09
N VAL A 120 8.65 -0.26 -3.04
CA VAL A 120 7.66 0.72 -3.53
C VAL A 120 6.47 0.04 -4.22
N ARG A 121 6.67 -1.13 -4.82
CA ARG A 121 5.58 -1.92 -5.42
C ARG A 121 4.46 -2.23 -4.43
N VAL A 122 4.75 -2.31 -3.13
CA VAL A 122 3.73 -2.43 -2.09
C VAL A 122 2.84 -1.19 -2.08
N SER A 123 3.42 0.00 -1.99
CA SER A 123 2.69 1.28 -2.01
C SER A 123 1.92 1.47 -3.31
N ASN A 124 2.52 1.13 -4.46
CA ASN A 124 1.87 1.21 -5.77
C ASN A 124 0.64 0.29 -5.83
N CYS A 125 0.80 -0.98 -5.44
CA CYS A 125 -0.30 -1.95 -5.39
C CYS A 125 -1.40 -1.50 -4.42
N MET A 126 -1.04 -1.02 -3.23
CA MET A 126 -2.01 -0.53 -2.24
C MET A 126 -2.74 0.73 -2.73
N GLY A 127 -2.07 1.63 -3.46
CA GLY A 127 -2.71 2.81 -4.04
C GLY A 127 -3.71 2.45 -5.14
N VAL A 128 -3.35 1.51 -6.02
CA VAL A 128 -4.25 1.00 -7.06
C VAL A 128 -5.43 0.23 -6.45
N LEU A 129 -5.17 -0.58 -5.41
CA LEU A 129 -6.23 -1.22 -4.64
C LEU A 129 -7.15 -0.20 -3.97
N GLY A 130 -6.61 0.92 -3.47
CA GLY A 130 -7.39 2.04 -2.93
C GLY A 130 -8.38 2.61 -3.95
N ILE A 131 -7.95 2.78 -5.21
CA ILE A 131 -8.81 3.22 -6.33
C ILE A 131 -9.96 2.23 -6.57
N LEU A 132 -9.68 0.93 -6.52
CA LEU A 132 -10.72 -0.10 -6.64
C LEU A 132 -11.69 -0.07 -5.45
N ILE A 133 -11.18 0.08 -4.22
CA ILE A 133 -12.02 0.11 -3.01
C ILE A 133 -12.92 1.35 -3.00
N ILE A 134 -12.42 2.52 -3.38
CA ILE A 134 -13.26 3.73 -3.44
C ILE A 134 -14.33 3.63 -4.53
N PHE A 135 -14.01 2.98 -5.67
CA PHE A 135 -15.02 2.63 -6.68
C PHE A 135 -16.14 1.80 -6.05
N LEU A 136 -15.78 0.73 -5.33
CA LEU A 136 -16.75 -0.16 -4.69
C LEU A 136 -17.57 0.59 -3.64
N LEU A 137 -16.95 1.43 -2.80
CA LEU A 137 -17.66 2.26 -1.83
C LEU A 137 -18.72 3.14 -2.51
N GLY A 138 -18.33 3.92 -3.52
CA GLY A 138 -19.28 4.76 -4.27
C GLY A 138 -20.39 3.95 -4.94
N PHE A 139 -20.05 2.79 -5.50
CA PHE A 139 -20.99 1.85 -6.11
C PHE A 139 -22.00 1.28 -5.12
N TYR A 140 -21.56 0.92 -3.92
CA TYR A 140 -22.39 0.27 -2.91
C TYR A 140 -23.30 1.25 -2.17
N ILE A 141 -22.84 2.49 -1.95
CA ILE A 141 -23.59 3.55 -1.27
C ILE A 141 -24.59 4.21 -2.23
N PHE A 142 -24.16 4.50 -3.46
CA PHE A 142 -24.95 5.21 -4.45
C PHE A 142 -25.18 4.35 -5.70
N ASP A 143 -24.38 4.56 -6.75
CA ASP A 143 -24.45 3.82 -8.01
C ASP A 143 -23.08 3.77 -8.71
N TRP A 144 -23.03 3.07 -9.85
CA TRP A 144 -21.79 2.88 -10.60
C TRP A 144 -21.19 4.18 -11.14
N ARG A 145 -22.00 5.22 -11.41
CA ARG A 145 -21.51 6.51 -11.92
C ARG A 145 -20.74 7.22 -10.83
N VAL A 146 -21.29 7.23 -9.62
CA VAL A 146 -20.61 7.79 -8.44
C VAL A 146 -19.35 7.01 -8.12
N GLY A 147 -19.39 5.68 -8.19
CA GLY A 147 -18.19 4.84 -8.03
C GLY A 147 -17.09 5.18 -9.04
N VAL A 148 -17.42 5.31 -10.33
CA VAL A 148 -16.45 5.68 -11.37
C VAL A 148 -15.85 7.06 -11.12
N LEU A 149 -16.69 8.05 -10.80
CA LEU A 149 -16.22 9.41 -10.50
C LEU A 149 -15.30 9.42 -9.27
N ALA A 150 -15.64 8.70 -8.22
CA ALA A 150 -14.81 8.61 -7.01
C ALA A 150 -13.44 7.96 -7.30
N ALA A 151 -13.42 6.90 -8.10
CA ALA A 151 -12.18 6.26 -8.53
C ALA A 151 -11.32 7.15 -9.43
N LEU A 152 -11.94 7.88 -10.36
CA LEU A 152 -11.24 8.85 -11.19
C LEU A 152 -10.60 9.95 -10.34
N PHE A 153 -11.34 10.52 -9.38
CA PHE A 153 -10.81 11.55 -8.49
C PHE A 153 -9.65 11.02 -7.64
N LEU A 154 -9.76 9.84 -7.03
CA LEU A 154 -8.67 9.27 -6.25
C LEU A 154 -7.46 8.87 -7.11
N ALA A 155 -7.68 8.49 -8.37
CA ALA A 155 -6.61 8.13 -9.29
C ALA A 155 -5.72 9.33 -9.64
N ILE A 156 -6.32 10.52 -9.78
CA ILE A 156 -5.63 11.78 -10.14
C ILE A 156 -5.33 12.68 -8.94
N ASP A 157 -5.78 12.31 -7.74
CA ASP A 157 -5.49 13.07 -6.52
C ASP A 157 -3.97 13.12 -6.29
N PRO A 158 -3.36 14.33 -6.25
CA PRO A 158 -1.91 14.46 -6.22
C PRO A 158 -1.30 13.93 -4.92
N VAL A 159 -2.01 14.03 -3.79
CA VAL A 159 -1.52 13.54 -2.50
C VAL A 159 -1.48 12.02 -2.50
N HIS A 160 -2.59 11.38 -2.86
CA HIS A 160 -2.68 9.94 -2.98
C HIS A 160 -1.68 9.40 -4.00
N TRP A 161 -1.54 10.07 -5.14
CA TRP A 161 -0.57 9.73 -6.16
C TRP A 161 0.86 9.76 -5.60
N ILE A 162 1.31 10.89 -5.06
CA ILE A 162 2.69 11.05 -4.56
C ILE A 162 2.97 10.04 -3.44
N CYS A 163 2.07 9.90 -2.46
CA CYS A 163 2.25 8.96 -1.36
C CYS A 163 2.35 7.50 -1.85
N SER A 164 1.58 7.14 -2.88
CA SER A 164 1.62 5.78 -3.43
C SER A 164 2.90 5.47 -4.18
N GLN A 165 3.65 6.48 -4.63
CA GLN A 165 4.95 6.35 -5.29
C GLN A 165 6.13 6.35 -4.31
N LYS A 166 5.87 6.44 -3.01
CA LYS A 166 6.92 6.47 -1.98
C LYS A 166 6.86 5.21 -1.14
N ILE A 167 7.99 4.79 -0.57
CA ILE A 167 8.06 3.66 0.37
C ILE A 167 7.56 4.12 1.76
N TRP A 168 6.28 4.48 1.80
CA TRP A 168 5.56 5.13 2.87
C TRP A 168 4.30 4.32 3.23
N MET A 169 3.93 4.29 4.50
CA MET A 169 2.81 3.46 4.95
C MET A 169 1.44 4.09 4.72
N GLU A 170 1.39 5.40 4.45
CA GLU A 170 0.20 6.24 4.41
C GLU A 170 -0.82 5.70 3.41
N THR A 171 -0.39 5.30 2.22
CA THR A 171 -1.26 4.72 1.20
C THR A 171 -1.81 3.35 1.64
N THR A 172 -0.98 2.53 2.29
CA THR A 172 -1.41 1.23 2.83
C THR A 172 -2.46 1.42 3.91
N LEU A 173 -2.19 2.32 4.85
CA LEU A 173 -3.08 2.70 5.95
C LEU A 173 -4.43 3.17 5.40
N MET A 174 -4.42 4.15 4.50
CA MET A 174 -5.63 4.68 3.87
C MET A 174 -6.45 3.57 3.18
N THR A 175 -5.80 2.71 2.39
CA THR A 175 -6.46 1.62 1.66
C THR A 175 -7.10 0.61 2.62
N VAL A 176 -6.43 0.24 3.71
CA VAL A 176 -6.97 -0.66 4.73
C VAL A 176 -8.12 -0.02 5.50
N MET A 177 -8.03 1.27 5.85
CA MET A 177 -9.12 2.01 6.47
C MET A 177 -10.36 2.07 5.56
N MET A 178 -10.17 2.35 4.27
CA MET A 178 -11.27 2.31 3.29
C MET A 178 -11.86 0.90 3.14
N ALA A 179 -11.03 -0.15 3.16
CA ALA A 179 -11.48 -1.54 3.15
C ALA A 179 -12.37 -1.84 4.37
N SER A 180 -11.99 -1.34 5.55
CA SER A 180 -12.78 -1.48 6.76
C SER A 180 -14.17 -0.85 6.60
N GLY A 181 -14.24 0.38 6.07
CA GLY A 181 -15.50 1.07 5.78
C GLY A 181 -16.35 0.33 4.73
N LEU A 182 -15.72 -0.20 3.69
CA LEU A 182 -16.40 -0.99 2.65
C LEU A 182 -17.04 -2.24 3.25
N PHE A 183 -16.30 -3.02 4.03
CA PHE A 183 -16.85 -4.22 4.67
C PHE A 183 -17.93 -3.88 5.70
N TYR A 184 -17.78 -2.78 6.44
CA TYR A 184 -18.83 -2.31 7.33
C TYR A 184 -20.13 -2.04 6.56
N ILE A 185 -20.08 -1.30 5.45
CA ILE A 185 -21.25 -1.04 4.60
C ILE A 185 -21.83 -2.34 4.02
N MET A 186 -20.98 -3.27 3.57
CA MET A 186 -21.44 -4.57 3.06
C MET A 186 -22.16 -5.40 4.13
N SER A 187 -21.80 -5.24 5.42
CA SER A 187 -22.46 -5.96 6.51
C SER A 187 -23.95 -5.60 6.66
N TYR A 188 -24.33 -4.34 6.36
CA TYR A 188 -25.74 -3.91 6.36
C TYR A 188 -26.49 -4.38 5.13
N LYS A 189 -25.80 -4.54 3.99
CA LYS A 189 -26.42 -4.91 2.72
C LYS A 189 -26.67 -6.41 2.59
N TYR A 190 -25.84 -7.23 3.23
CA TYR A 190 -25.87 -8.69 3.10
C TYR A 190 -26.14 -9.37 4.45
N GLU A 191 -27.39 -9.39 4.88
CA GLU A 191 -27.81 -9.92 6.19
C GLU A 191 -27.26 -11.33 6.48
N LYS A 192 -27.34 -12.24 5.50
CA LYS A 192 -26.84 -13.62 5.64
C LYS A 192 -25.33 -13.72 5.90
N ARG A 193 -24.56 -12.69 5.55
CA ARG A 193 -23.08 -12.64 5.70
C ARG A 193 -22.62 -11.50 6.62
N LYS A 194 -23.55 -10.90 7.38
CA LYS A 194 -23.30 -9.72 8.21
C LYS A 194 -22.11 -9.90 9.15
N ILE A 195 -22.07 -11.02 9.88
CA ILE A 195 -21.00 -11.32 10.86
C ILE A 195 -19.64 -11.39 10.17
N LEU A 196 -19.53 -12.09 9.04
CA LEU A 196 -18.28 -12.19 8.27
C LEU A 196 -17.77 -10.81 7.86
N PHE A 197 -18.64 -9.96 7.33
CA PHE A 197 -18.25 -8.60 6.95
C PHE A 197 -17.87 -7.71 8.13
N LEU A 198 -18.51 -7.86 9.29
CA LEU A 198 -18.09 -7.15 10.51
C LEU A 198 -16.72 -7.63 11.00
N ILE A 199 -16.44 -8.93 10.94
CA ILE A 199 -15.11 -9.47 11.27
C ILE A 199 -14.06 -8.91 10.32
N LEU A 200 -14.30 -8.94 9.00
CA LEU A 200 -13.38 -8.39 8.02
C LEU A 200 -13.16 -6.88 8.23
N SER A 201 -14.22 -6.13 8.53
CA SER A 201 -14.13 -4.70 8.86
C SER A 201 -13.25 -4.46 10.10
N GLY A 202 -13.46 -5.23 11.16
CA GLY A 202 -12.67 -5.16 12.39
C GLY A 202 -11.20 -5.58 12.18
N CYS A 203 -10.94 -6.61 11.37
CA CYS A 203 -9.59 -7.01 11.00
C CYS A 203 -8.87 -5.89 10.25
N CYS A 204 -9.51 -5.29 9.23
CA CYS A 204 -8.94 -4.14 8.53
C CYS A 204 -8.67 -2.98 9.49
N ALA A 205 -9.65 -2.61 10.33
CA ALA A 205 -9.47 -1.52 11.30
C ALA A 205 -8.34 -1.79 12.30
N GLY A 206 -8.15 -3.03 12.74
CA GLY A 206 -7.07 -3.40 13.65
C GLY A 206 -5.69 -3.47 12.98
N THR A 207 -5.63 -3.65 11.65
CA THR A 207 -4.37 -3.65 10.88
C THR A 207 -3.96 -2.27 10.36
N ALA A 208 -4.90 -1.31 10.33
CA ALA A 208 -4.65 0.09 10.05
C ALA A 208 -3.86 0.71 11.22
#